data_AF-A0A7X7ZL39-F1
#
_entry.id   AF-A0A7X7ZL39-F1
#
_cell.length_a   1.000
_cell.length_b   1.000
_cell.length_c   1.000
_cell.angle_alpha   90.00
_cell.angle_beta   90.00
_cell.angle_gamma   90.00
#
_symmetry.space_group_name_H-M   'P 1'
#
loop_
_entity.id
_entity.type
_entity.pdbx_description
1 polymer ?
#
loop_
_entity_poly.entity_id
_entity_poly.type
_entity_poly.pdbx_seq_one_letter_code
_entity_poly.pdbx_strand_id
1 'polypeptide(L)'
;MELIKAKGKFFLPENKSIKISGILTFSHQEGAILELLGTFTTIPGYHQIILGLTSEGKPVSLYRNEAIEYNLGSGFTVATFKSRYLFIGINFDYQRDLRFRTLNCRFNVLNEWLYTDNMVTHKHDRDQSATLIKFKSPYTKTINLSKDLDLIFGQSYNERGERFPIKITIQETSLFKILYKKRVPLDQILATLKKFQNLLTFVSQKQVYPQDINIDFRIKNDSKIHSASLYFQIPNYQE
;
A
#
# COMPACT_ATOMS: atom_id res chain seq x y z
N MET A 1 -3.06 3.94 11.64
CA MET A 1 -1.75 3.42 12.06
C MET A 1 -1.63 2.01 11.54
N GLU A 2 -0.72 1.75 10.59
CA GLU A 2 -0.48 0.38 10.10
C GLU A 2 0.89 -0.06 10.60
N LEU A 3 0.88 -0.59 11.83
CA LEU A 3 2.02 -1.34 12.36
C LEU A 3 1.85 -2.78 11.90
N ILE A 4 2.75 -3.25 11.06
CA ILE A 4 2.74 -4.66 10.65
C ILE A 4 3.77 -5.39 11.50
N LYS A 5 3.38 -6.52 12.07
CA LYS A 5 4.29 -7.46 12.71
C LYS A 5 3.87 -8.88 12.33
N ALA A 6 4.71 -9.54 11.55
CA ALA A 6 4.43 -10.88 11.04
C ALA A 6 5.60 -11.81 11.30
N LYS A 7 5.32 -13.00 11.85
CA LYS A 7 6.28 -14.10 11.91
C LYS A 7 6.19 -14.88 10.61
N GLY A 8 7.29 -15.49 10.16
CA GLY A 8 7.25 -16.25 8.92
C GLY A 8 8.52 -17.03 8.62
N LYS A 9 8.51 -17.63 7.44
CA LYS A 9 9.67 -18.28 6.82
C LYS A 9 10.09 -17.47 5.61
N PHE A 10 11.36 -17.10 5.56
CA PHE A 10 11.95 -16.25 4.54
C PHE A 10 13.04 -16.98 3.79
N PHE A 11 13.21 -16.67 2.51
CA PHE A 11 14.10 -17.38 1.60
C PHE A 11 14.48 -16.51 0.41
N LEU A 12 15.56 -16.88 -0.28
CA LEU A 12 16.01 -16.18 -1.48
C LEU A 12 15.38 -16.81 -2.74
N PRO A 13 15.09 -16.03 -3.79
CA PRO A 13 14.54 -16.57 -5.06
C PRO A 13 15.38 -17.69 -5.67
N GLU A 14 16.71 -17.57 -5.59
CA GLU A 14 17.69 -18.53 -6.12
C GLU A 14 17.75 -19.84 -5.33
N ASN A 15 17.28 -19.86 -4.08
CA ASN A 15 17.31 -21.05 -3.24
C ASN A 15 16.10 -21.14 -2.30
N LYS A 16 14.97 -21.56 -2.86
CA LYS A 16 13.67 -21.67 -2.15
C LYS A 16 13.59 -22.83 -1.15
N SER A 17 14.55 -23.76 -1.16
CA SER A 17 14.56 -24.90 -0.23
C SER A 17 15.04 -24.50 1.17
N ILE A 18 15.96 -23.53 1.24
CA ILE A 18 16.48 -22.99 2.51
C ILE A 18 15.54 -21.90 3.00
N LYS A 19 14.80 -22.20 4.07
CA LYS A 19 13.82 -21.30 4.68
C LYS A 19 14.21 -20.96 6.11
N ILE A 20 14.45 -19.68 6.37
CA ILE A 20 14.90 -19.17 7.66
C ILE A 20 13.71 -18.55 8.40
N SER A 21 13.57 -18.88 9.68
CA SER A 21 12.54 -18.24 10.53
C SER A 21 12.89 -16.77 10.73
N GLY A 22 11.89 -15.90 10.69
CA GLY A 22 12.09 -14.48 10.97
C GLY A 22 10.85 -13.74 11.42
N ILE A 23 11.06 -12.48 11.78
CA ILE A 23 10.04 -11.51 12.13
C ILE A 23 10.17 -10.34 11.16
N LEU A 24 9.09 -10.04 10.46
CA LEU A 24 8.93 -8.88 9.61
C LEU A 24 8.14 -7.82 10.38
N THR A 25 8.72 -6.63 10.53
CA THR A 25 8.04 -5.45 11.05
C THR A 25 7.98 -4.35 9.98
N PHE A 26 6.93 -3.53 10.04
CA PHE A 26 6.84 -2.33 9.22
C PHE A 26 6.16 -1.19 9.98
N SER A 27 6.73 0.00 9.83
CA SER A 27 6.09 1.28 10.10
C SER A 27 6.47 2.26 8.99
N HIS A 28 5.64 3.29 8.75
CA HIS A 28 5.99 4.34 7.79
C HIS A 28 7.22 5.15 8.19
N GLN A 29 7.53 5.21 9.50
CA GLN A 29 8.68 5.95 10.02
C GLN A 29 9.99 5.17 9.84
N GLU A 30 10.02 3.88 10.14
CA GLU A 30 11.26 3.08 10.12
C GLU A 30 11.46 2.34 8.79
N GLY A 31 10.38 2.07 8.07
CA GLY A 31 10.36 1.20 6.89
C GLY A 31 10.12 -0.25 7.27
N ALA A 32 10.46 -1.16 6.35
CA ALA A 32 10.33 -2.60 6.58
C ALA A 32 11.65 -3.17 7.12
N ILE A 33 11.56 -3.88 8.25
CA ILE A 33 12.70 -4.53 8.90
C ILE A 33 12.41 -6.02 8.98
N LEU A 34 13.37 -6.84 8.53
CA LEU A 34 13.32 -8.28 8.62
C LEU A 34 14.45 -8.76 9.54
N GLU A 35 14.09 -9.35 10.67
CA GLU A 35 15.01 -10.04 11.57
C GLU A 35 14.93 -11.55 11.32
N LEU A 36 16.08 -12.18 11.05
CA LEU A 36 16.19 -13.60 10.81
C LEU A 36 16.89 -14.31 11.96
N LEU A 37 16.33 -15.43 12.40
CA LEU A 37 17.00 -16.41 13.26
C LEU A 37 17.86 -17.32 12.39
N GLY A 38 18.98 -16.77 11.95
CA GLY A 38 19.92 -17.36 10.99
C GLY A 38 20.40 -16.31 10.00
N THR A 39 21.03 -16.76 8.91
CA THR A 39 21.45 -15.89 7.80
C THR A 39 21.39 -16.67 6.49
N PHE A 40 21.13 -15.97 5.39
CA PHE A 40 21.18 -16.58 4.06
C PHE A 40 22.60 -16.88 3.61
N THR A 41 23.56 -16.08 4.07
CA THR A 41 24.97 -16.12 3.67
C THR A 41 25.89 -15.88 4.87
N THR A 42 27.12 -16.37 4.79
CA THR A 42 28.13 -16.19 5.86
C THR A 42 28.53 -14.73 6.06
N ILE A 43 28.43 -13.92 5.01
CA ILE A 43 28.67 -12.47 5.05
C ILE A 43 27.33 -11.78 4.73
N PRO A 44 26.78 -10.97 5.66
CA PRO A 44 25.61 -10.16 5.39
C PRO A 44 25.93 -9.16 4.30
N GLY A 45 25.05 -9.06 3.31
CA GLY A 45 25.24 -8.14 2.20
C GLY A 45 23.92 -7.62 1.67
N TYR A 46 24.01 -7.03 0.48
CA TYR A 46 22.84 -6.58 -0.25
C TYR A 46 22.12 -7.76 -0.90
N HIS A 47 20.83 -7.91 -0.63
CA HIS A 47 19.97 -8.84 -1.35
C HIS A 47 18.90 -8.06 -2.09
N GLN A 48 18.83 -8.23 -3.41
CA GLN A 48 17.87 -7.49 -4.23
C GLN A 48 16.42 -7.85 -3.87
N ILE A 49 16.15 -9.13 -3.62
CA ILE A 49 14.82 -9.68 -3.31
C ILE A 49 14.97 -10.70 -2.19
N ILE A 50 14.12 -10.60 -1.17
CA ILE A 50 13.92 -11.63 -0.16
C ILE A 50 12.43 -11.99 -0.18
N LEU A 51 12.11 -13.27 -0.30
CA LEU A 51 10.76 -13.79 -0.33
C LEU A 51 10.37 -14.32 1.06
N GLY A 52 9.07 -14.39 1.30
CA GLY A 52 8.56 -14.94 2.55
C GLY A 52 7.16 -15.50 2.45
N LEU A 53 6.83 -16.28 3.47
CA LEU A 53 5.48 -16.74 3.77
C LEU A 53 5.25 -16.51 5.26
N THR A 54 4.26 -15.68 5.58
CA THR A 54 3.92 -15.42 6.99
C THR A 54 3.26 -16.64 7.62
N SER A 55 3.18 -16.67 8.94
CA SER A 55 2.46 -17.70 9.70
C SER A 55 0.97 -17.75 9.38
N GLU A 56 0.40 -16.67 8.82
CA GLU A 56 -0.98 -16.62 8.32
C GLU A 56 -1.11 -17.14 6.87
N GLY A 57 -0.03 -17.62 6.27
CA GLY A 57 -0.02 -18.08 4.88
C GLY A 57 -0.02 -16.96 3.84
N LYS A 58 0.25 -15.71 4.23
CA LYS A 58 0.34 -14.59 3.29
C LYS A 58 1.74 -14.54 2.65
N PRO A 59 1.85 -14.56 1.31
CA PRO A 59 3.13 -14.35 0.65
C PRO A 59 3.59 -12.90 0.80
N VAL A 60 4.89 -12.70 1.03
CA VAL A 60 5.50 -11.38 1.20
C VAL A 60 6.81 -11.29 0.43
N SER A 61 7.08 -10.14 -0.18
CA SER A 61 8.35 -9.87 -0.85
C SER A 61 8.96 -8.58 -0.37
N LEU A 62 10.25 -8.63 -0.04
CA LEU A 62 11.07 -7.51 0.38
C LEU A 62 12.03 -7.18 -0.77
N TYR A 63 12.10 -5.91 -1.15
CA TYR A 63 12.82 -5.47 -2.34
C TYR A 63 13.78 -4.31 -2.06
N ARG A 64 15.00 -4.41 -2.61
CA ARG A 64 16.16 -3.56 -2.33
C ARG A 64 16.49 -3.61 -0.82
N ASN A 65 17.09 -4.72 -0.41
CA ASN A 65 17.33 -5.07 1.00
C ASN A 65 18.80 -4.92 1.35
N GLU A 66 19.06 -4.23 2.45
CA GLU A 66 20.38 -3.97 2.98
C GLU A 66 20.51 -4.59 4.37
N ALA A 67 21.56 -5.38 4.59
CA ALA A 67 21.88 -5.89 5.92
C ALA A 67 22.35 -4.71 6.80
N ILE A 68 21.72 -4.55 7.97
CA ILE A 68 22.04 -3.47 8.92
C ILE A 68 22.68 -3.98 10.21
N GLU A 69 22.41 -5.22 10.61
CA GLU A 69 23.00 -5.82 11.80
C GLU A 69 23.26 -7.32 11.60
N TYR A 70 24.32 -7.80 12.26
CA TYR A 70 24.70 -9.20 12.24
C TYR A 70 25.40 -9.59 13.54
N ASN A 71 24.75 -10.46 14.32
CA ASN A 71 25.25 -10.92 15.60
C ASN A 71 25.65 -12.39 15.52
N LEU A 72 26.96 -12.66 15.70
CA LEU A 72 27.55 -13.99 15.75
C LEU A 72 27.89 -14.48 17.17
N GLY A 73 27.69 -13.64 18.19
CA GLY A 73 28.33 -13.82 19.50
C GLY A 73 27.61 -14.67 20.55
N SER A 74 26.35 -15.06 20.36
CA SER A 74 25.51 -15.62 21.45
C SER A 74 25.06 -17.08 21.25
N GLY A 75 25.76 -17.86 20.42
CA GLY A 75 25.42 -19.27 20.14
C GLY A 75 24.31 -19.48 19.10
N PHE A 76 23.70 -18.39 18.62
CA PHE A 76 22.81 -18.38 17.46
C PHE A 76 23.06 -17.11 16.64
N THR A 77 22.97 -17.23 15.32
CA THR A 77 23.14 -16.11 14.39
C THR A 77 21.84 -15.35 14.22
N VAL A 78 21.89 -14.02 14.33
CA VAL A 78 20.78 -13.14 13.97
C VAL A 78 21.24 -12.17 12.90
N ALA A 79 20.47 -12.07 11.81
CA ALA A 79 20.71 -11.12 10.73
C ALA A 79 19.51 -10.20 10.55
N THR A 80 19.76 -8.89 10.46
CA THR A 80 18.71 -7.87 10.31
C THR A 80 18.85 -7.17 8.98
N PHE A 81 17.76 -7.10 8.23
CA PHE A 81 17.69 -6.45 6.92
C PHE A 81 16.71 -5.29 6.95
N LYS A 82 17.15 -4.12 6.46
CA LYS A 82 16.26 -3.01 6.14
C LYS A 82 15.88 -3.08 4.66
N SER A 83 14.59 -3.03 4.39
CA SER A 83 14.04 -3.18 3.05
C SER A 83 13.40 -1.89 2.60
N ARG A 84 13.73 -1.43 1.39
CA ARG A 84 13.19 -0.17 0.85
C ARG A 84 11.70 -0.29 0.51
N TYR A 85 11.28 -1.47 0.04
CA TYR A 85 9.89 -1.75 -0.31
C TYR A 85 9.47 -3.11 0.25
N LEU A 86 8.25 -3.17 0.77
CA LEU A 86 7.58 -4.39 1.20
C LEU A 86 6.31 -4.57 0.37
N PHE A 87 6.14 -5.77 -0.18
CA PHE A 87 4.92 -6.19 -0.86
C PHE A 87 4.25 -7.30 -0.04
N ILE A 88 2.94 -7.17 0.21
CA ILE A 88 2.13 -8.21 0.85
C ILE A 88 1.10 -8.71 -0.15
N GLY A 89 0.99 -10.04 -0.28
CA GLY A 89 0.11 -10.71 -1.25
C GLY A 89 0.81 -11.24 -2.49
N ILE A 90 2.15 -11.13 -2.58
CA ILE A 90 2.92 -11.57 -3.76
C ILE A 90 4.32 -12.07 -3.39
N ASN A 91 4.77 -13.11 -4.13
CA ASN A 91 6.17 -13.47 -4.34
C ASN A 91 6.58 -13.26 -5.81
N PHE A 92 7.73 -12.65 -6.04
CA PHE A 92 8.30 -12.46 -7.38
C PHE A 92 9.79 -12.78 -7.39
N ASP A 93 10.23 -13.58 -8.35
CA ASP A 93 11.61 -14.08 -8.35
C ASP A 93 12.60 -13.09 -9.00
N TYR A 94 12.11 -12.20 -9.88
CA TYR A 94 12.95 -11.29 -10.64
C TYR A 94 12.43 -9.86 -10.63
N GLN A 95 13.35 -8.89 -10.56
CA GLN A 95 13.02 -7.46 -10.65
C GLN A 95 12.24 -7.11 -11.92
N ARG A 96 12.55 -7.76 -13.05
CA ARG A 96 11.86 -7.54 -14.34
C ARG A 96 10.35 -7.85 -14.28
N ASP A 97 9.91 -8.63 -13.29
CA ASP A 97 8.52 -9.00 -13.10
C ASP A 97 7.72 -7.92 -12.36
N LEU A 98 8.40 -6.94 -11.74
CA LEU A 98 7.81 -5.75 -11.11
C LEU A 98 7.35 -4.73 -12.16
N ARG A 99 6.41 -5.16 -13.00
CA ARG A 99 5.77 -4.34 -14.02
C ARG A 99 4.27 -4.33 -13.82
N PHE A 100 3.72 -3.13 -13.63
CA PHE A 100 2.32 -2.98 -13.26
C PHE A 100 1.59 -2.14 -14.29
N ARG A 101 0.30 -2.39 -14.39
CA ARG A 101 -0.62 -1.60 -15.19
C ARG A 101 -1.36 -0.58 -14.33
N THR A 102 -1.63 -0.96 -13.09
CA THR A 102 -2.51 -0.23 -12.20
C THR A 102 -1.84 0.01 -10.86
N LEU A 103 -2.02 1.21 -10.34
CA LEU A 103 -1.84 1.52 -8.93
C LEU A 103 -3.11 2.18 -8.43
N ASN A 104 -3.64 1.70 -7.31
CA ASN A 104 -4.73 2.28 -6.56
C ASN A 104 -4.14 2.79 -5.24
N CYS A 105 -4.51 3.98 -4.81
CA CYS A 105 -3.95 4.60 -3.62
C CYS A 105 -4.93 5.63 -3.08
N ARG A 106 -4.96 5.79 -1.76
CA ARG A 106 -5.60 6.91 -1.09
C ARG A 106 -4.54 7.96 -0.75
N PHE A 107 -4.94 9.21 -0.67
CA PHE A 107 -4.12 10.24 -0.03
C PHE A 107 -4.90 10.80 1.15
N ASN A 108 -4.17 11.17 2.20
CA ASN A 108 -4.74 11.75 3.42
C ASN A 108 -5.59 13.01 3.16
N VAL A 109 -5.32 13.75 2.09
CA VAL A 109 -6.07 14.96 1.69
C VAL A 109 -7.05 14.74 0.54
N LEU A 110 -7.17 13.51 0.00
CA LEU A 110 -7.90 13.31 -1.26
C LEU A 110 -9.40 13.58 -1.14
N ASN A 111 -10.01 13.17 -0.02
CA ASN A 111 -11.43 13.43 0.26
C ASN A 111 -11.73 14.94 0.25
N GLU A 112 -10.91 15.72 0.95
CA GLU A 112 -11.04 17.18 1.01
C GLU A 112 -10.84 17.82 -0.36
N TRP A 113 -9.85 17.35 -1.12
CA TRP A 113 -9.56 17.91 -2.44
C TRP A 113 -10.64 17.62 -3.48
N LEU A 114 -11.31 16.46 -3.38
CA LEU A 114 -12.43 16.08 -4.27
C LEU A 114 -13.79 16.56 -3.76
N TYR A 115 -13.84 17.19 -2.58
CA TYR A 115 -15.08 17.69 -2.02
C TYR A 115 -15.70 18.75 -2.94
N THR A 116 -17.01 18.63 -3.16
CA THR A 116 -17.78 19.64 -3.87
C THR A 116 -18.96 20.07 -3.00
N ASP A 117 -19.31 21.34 -3.06
CA ASP A 117 -20.46 21.85 -2.34
C ASP A 117 -21.73 21.06 -2.72
N ASN A 118 -22.56 20.78 -1.72
CA ASN A 118 -23.80 19.99 -1.82
C ASN A 118 -23.62 18.46 -1.97
N MET A 119 -22.51 17.88 -1.55
CA MET A 119 -22.39 16.41 -1.47
C MET A 119 -23.29 15.80 -0.39
N VAL A 120 -23.54 16.53 0.69
CA VAL A 120 -24.50 16.18 1.74
C VAL A 120 -25.50 17.31 1.89
N THR A 121 -26.79 16.98 1.85
CA THR A 121 -27.86 17.94 2.15
C THR A 121 -28.76 17.34 3.23
N HIS A 122 -29.19 18.17 4.17
CA HIS A 122 -30.16 17.77 5.17
C HIS A 122 -31.38 18.67 5.06
N LYS A 123 -32.57 18.08 5.14
CA LYS A 123 -33.83 18.81 5.19
C LYS A 123 -34.67 18.28 6.33
N HIS A 124 -35.27 19.18 7.10
CA HIS A 124 -36.28 18.81 8.06
C HIS A 124 -37.60 18.61 7.33
N ASP A 125 -38.14 17.40 7.41
CA ASP A 125 -39.48 17.06 6.98
C ASP A 125 -40.44 17.33 8.15
N ARG A 126 -41.13 18.47 8.07
CA ARG A 126 -42.06 18.91 9.13
C ARG A 126 -43.32 18.04 9.20
N ASP A 127 -43.75 17.49 8.07
CA ASP A 127 -44.97 16.70 8.00
C ASP A 127 -44.78 15.32 8.65
N GLN A 128 -43.56 14.77 8.55
CA GLN A 128 -43.18 13.49 9.16
C GLN A 128 -42.41 13.64 10.48
N SER A 129 -42.17 14.87 10.96
CA SER A 129 -41.27 15.15 12.09
C SER A 129 -39.92 14.43 11.98
N ALA A 130 -39.37 14.36 10.76
CA ALA A 130 -38.18 13.57 10.41
C ALA A 130 -37.07 14.46 9.86
N THR A 131 -35.82 14.00 9.98
CA THR A 131 -34.67 14.62 9.30
C THR A 131 -34.25 13.73 8.14
N LEU A 132 -34.36 14.26 6.93
CA LEU A 132 -33.94 13.58 5.71
C LEU A 132 -32.51 14.01 5.37
N ILE A 133 -31.58 13.06 5.36
CA ILE A 133 -30.20 13.29 4.93
C ILE A 133 -30.04 12.65 3.55
N LYS A 134 -29.66 13.46 2.54
CA LYS A 134 -29.40 13.01 1.17
C LYS A 134 -27.94 13.19 0.82
N PHE A 135 -27.38 12.18 0.18
CA PHE A 135 -26.02 12.16 -0.32
C PHE A 135 -26.03 12.16 -1.84
N LYS A 136 -25.08 12.86 -2.47
CA LYS A 136 -24.82 12.67 -3.90
C LYS A 136 -24.30 11.26 -4.14
N SER A 137 -24.68 10.68 -5.28
CA SER A 137 -24.18 9.37 -5.66
C SER A 137 -22.66 9.44 -5.84
N PRO A 138 -21.89 8.45 -5.33
CA PRO A 138 -20.46 8.41 -5.53
C PRO A 138 -20.14 8.42 -7.02
N TYR A 139 -19.19 9.26 -7.42
CA TYR A 139 -18.81 9.39 -8.83
C TYR A 139 -17.47 8.74 -9.12
N THR A 140 -17.26 8.41 -10.39
CA THR A 140 -15.95 8.09 -10.94
C THR A 140 -15.64 9.07 -12.06
N LYS A 141 -14.48 9.72 -11.99
CA LYS A 141 -14.00 10.65 -13.01
C LYS A 141 -12.69 10.14 -13.59
N THR A 142 -12.66 9.96 -14.91
CA THR A 142 -11.46 9.56 -15.66
C THR A 142 -10.90 10.78 -16.39
N ILE A 143 -9.60 11.00 -16.26
CA ILE A 143 -8.84 12.04 -16.95
C ILE A 143 -7.78 11.34 -17.82
N ASN A 144 -7.87 11.51 -19.14
CA ASN A 144 -6.81 11.06 -20.03
C ASN A 144 -5.65 12.05 -19.96
N LEU A 145 -4.58 11.67 -19.24
CA LEU A 145 -3.42 12.55 -19.04
C LEU A 145 -2.47 12.51 -20.24
N SER A 146 -2.38 11.36 -20.92
CA SER A 146 -1.61 11.21 -22.15
C SER A 146 -2.09 10.03 -22.98
N LYS A 147 -1.44 9.82 -24.14
CA LYS A 147 -1.69 8.64 -24.99
C LYS A 147 -1.53 7.30 -24.26
N ASP A 148 -0.76 7.23 -23.17
CA ASP A 148 -0.41 5.98 -22.48
C ASP A 148 -0.88 5.90 -21.01
N LEU A 149 -1.52 6.95 -20.48
CA LEU A 149 -1.80 7.10 -19.05
C LEU A 149 -3.15 7.78 -18.79
N ASP A 150 -3.98 7.10 -18.00
CA ASP A 150 -5.24 7.61 -17.47
C ASP A 150 -5.14 7.78 -15.94
N LEU A 151 -5.69 8.87 -15.43
CA LEU A 151 -5.92 9.09 -14.00
C LEU A 151 -7.40 8.91 -13.72
N ILE A 152 -7.72 8.13 -12.69
CA ILE A 152 -9.10 7.82 -12.32
C ILE A 152 -9.29 8.21 -10.85
N PHE A 153 -10.32 8.99 -10.58
CA PHE A 153 -10.75 9.39 -9.25
C PHE A 153 -12.09 8.73 -8.96
N GLY A 154 -12.20 8.02 -7.85
CA GLY A 154 -13.44 7.38 -7.44
C GLY A 154 -13.80 7.75 -6.01
N GLN A 155 -15.08 7.80 -5.71
CA GLN A 155 -15.61 7.92 -4.35
C GLN A 155 -16.45 6.70 -4.00
N SER A 156 -16.53 6.38 -2.71
CA SER A 156 -17.46 5.40 -2.17
C SER A 156 -17.93 5.82 -0.78
N TYR A 157 -19.12 5.34 -0.39
CA TYR A 157 -19.69 5.55 0.94
C TYR A 157 -19.85 4.22 1.64
N ASN A 158 -19.50 4.20 2.93
CA ASN A 158 -19.85 3.12 3.84
C ASN A 158 -20.80 3.65 4.89
N GLU A 159 -21.91 2.96 5.11
CA GLU A 159 -22.95 3.34 6.06
C GLU A 159 -23.04 2.29 7.18
N ARG A 160 -23.05 2.75 8.43
CA ARG A 160 -23.29 1.90 9.60
C ARG A 160 -24.30 2.57 10.53
N GLY A 161 -25.28 1.79 10.97
CA GLY A 161 -26.35 2.23 11.87
C GLY A 161 -26.40 1.41 13.14
N GLU A 162 -26.50 2.08 14.28
CA GLU A 162 -26.87 1.50 15.57
C GLU A 162 -28.27 1.97 15.93
N ARG A 163 -29.08 1.08 16.50
CA ARG A 163 -30.48 1.38 16.85
C ARG A 163 -30.62 2.02 18.24
N PHE A 164 -29.76 1.67 19.20
CA PHE A 164 -29.81 2.17 20.58
C PHE A 164 -28.40 2.30 21.16
N PRO A 165 -27.89 3.54 21.36
CA PRO A 165 -28.47 4.81 20.89
C PRO A 165 -28.57 4.85 19.35
N ILE A 166 -29.50 5.65 18.81
CA ILE A 166 -29.58 5.85 17.35
C ILE A 166 -28.33 6.60 16.90
N LYS A 167 -27.44 5.90 16.19
CA LYS A 167 -26.22 6.48 15.63
C LYS A 167 -26.07 6.03 14.18
N ILE A 168 -25.98 6.98 13.27
CA ILE A 168 -25.69 6.71 11.86
C ILE A 168 -24.33 7.32 11.56
N THR A 169 -23.39 6.48 11.12
CA THR A 169 -22.06 6.91 10.69
C THR A 169 -21.92 6.66 9.20
N ILE A 170 -21.57 7.70 8.46
CA ILE A 170 -21.35 7.66 7.02
C ILE A 170 -19.92 8.09 6.77
N GLN A 171 -19.16 7.22 6.11
CA GLN A 171 -17.75 7.45 5.83
C GLN A 171 -17.52 7.46 4.33
N GLU A 172 -17.13 8.62 3.81
CA GLU A 172 -16.68 8.77 2.43
C GLU A 172 -15.21 8.34 2.28
N THR A 173 -14.92 7.58 1.24
CA THR A 173 -13.56 7.21 0.87
C THR A 173 -13.30 7.55 -0.59
N SER A 174 -12.30 8.41 -0.82
CA SER A 174 -11.79 8.71 -2.14
C SER A 174 -10.61 7.82 -2.49
N LEU A 175 -10.57 7.40 -3.75
CA LEU A 175 -9.50 6.60 -4.33
C LEU A 175 -8.91 7.33 -5.54
N PHE A 176 -7.58 7.33 -5.60
CA PHE A 176 -6.82 7.71 -6.77
C PHE A 176 -6.26 6.46 -7.44
N LYS A 177 -6.49 6.36 -8.75
CA LYS A 177 -6.04 5.23 -9.56
C LYS A 177 -5.25 5.72 -10.76
N ILE A 178 -4.04 5.19 -10.89
CA ILE A 178 -3.18 5.34 -12.07
C ILE A 178 -3.39 4.12 -12.95
N LEU A 179 -3.77 4.34 -14.21
CA LEU A 179 -3.94 3.27 -15.19
C LEU A 179 -3.06 3.53 -16.42
N TYR A 180 -2.03 2.70 -16.56
CA TYR A 180 -1.21 2.68 -17.77
C TYR A 180 -1.82 1.79 -18.85
N LYS A 181 -1.65 2.14 -20.12
CA LYS A 181 -2.07 1.27 -21.24
C LYS A 181 -1.16 0.07 -21.44
N LYS A 182 0.13 0.22 -21.10
CA LYS A 182 1.15 -0.84 -21.11
C LYS A 182 1.73 -1.01 -19.72
N ARG A 183 2.24 -2.19 -19.39
CA ARG A 183 2.88 -2.41 -18.08
C ARG A 183 4.19 -1.63 -17.98
N VAL A 184 4.37 -0.91 -16.89
CA VAL A 184 5.54 -0.08 -16.63
C VAL A 184 6.28 -0.55 -15.38
N PRO A 185 7.60 -0.33 -15.28
CA PRO A 185 8.37 -0.70 -14.08
C PRO A 185 7.90 0.05 -12.82
N LEU A 186 8.13 -0.54 -11.64
CA LEU A 186 7.82 0.06 -10.33
C LEU A 186 8.27 1.52 -10.22
N ASP A 187 9.52 1.82 -10.60
CA ASP A 187 10.10 3.16 -10.44
C ASP A 187 9.32 4.24 -11.21
N GLN A 188 8.75 3.90 -12.39
CA GLN A 188 7.93 4.82 -13.17
C GLN A 188 6.59 5.12 -12.50
N ILE A 189 5.98 4.10 -11.87
CA ILE A 189 4.74 4.25 -11.12
C ILE A 189 4.95 5.11 -9.89
N LEU A 190 6.02 4.83 -9.13
CA LEU A 190 6.40 5.60 -7.96
C LEU A 190 6.70 7.07 -8.33
N ALA A 191 7.36 7.32 -9.47
CA ALA A 191 7.59 8.67 -9.97
C ALA A 191 6.27 9.41 -10.27
N THR A 192 5.27 8.71 -10.81
CA THR A 192 3.94 9.29 -11.09
C THR A 192 3.19 9.58 -9.81
N LEU A 193 3.20 8.63 -8.87
CA LEU A 193 2.63 8.81 -7.53
C LEU A 193 3.24 10.01 -6.83
N LYS A 194 4.57 10.16 -6.89
CA LYS A 194 5.29 11.29 -6.28
C LYS A 194 4.95 12.63 -6.93
N LYS A 195 4.82 12.68 -8.26
CA LYS A 195 4.37 13.90 -8.97
C LYS A 195 2.97 14.32 -8.51
N PHE A 196 2.05 13.37 -8.40
CA PHE A 196 0.70 13.67 -7.92
C PHE A 196 0.67 14.05 -6.44
N GLN A 197 1.46 13.38 -5.59
CA GLN A 197 1.66 13.77 -4.20
C GLN A 197 2.15 15.22 -4.09
N ASN A 198 3.16 15.60 -4.88
CA ASN A 198 3.70 16.97 -4.87
C ASN A 198 2.67 18.00 -5.34
N LEU A 199 1.85 17.67 -6.34
CA LEU A 199 0.73 18.51 -6.76
C LEU A 199 -0.27 18.71 -5.61
N LEU A 200 -0.68 17.63 -4.95
CA LEU A 200 -1.59 17.69 -3.82
C LEU A 200 -1.00 18.49 -2.66
N THR A 201 0.28 18.32 -2.34
CA THR A 201 1.00 19.12 -1.34
C THR A 201 0.93 20.60 -1.69
N PHE A 202 1.20 20.95 -2.94
CA PHE A 202 1.18 22.34 -3.40
C PHE A 202 -0.21 22.97 -3.28
N VAL A 203 -1.27 22.29 -3.75
CA VAL A 203 -2.63 22.85 -3.75
C VAL A 203 -3.29 22.83 -2.37
N SER A 204 -2.97 21.85 -1.52
CA SER A 204 -3.54 21.75 -0.17
C SER A 204 -2.76 22.54 0.88
N GLN A 205 -1.48 22.88 0.60
CA GLN A 205 -0.54 23.44 1.57
C GLN A 205 -0.40 22.59 2.85
N LYS A 206 -0.64 21.28 2.74
CA LYS A 206 -0.53 20.30 3.82
C LYS A 206 0.51 19.24 3.48
N GLN A 207 1.03 18.55 4.49
CA GLN A 207 1.82 17.35 4.27
C GLN A 207 0.93 16.27 3.64
N VAL A 208 1.26 15.85 2.43
CA VAL A 208 0.52 14.82 1.70
C VAL A 208 1.35 13.56 1.62
N TYR A 209 0.71 12.43 1.89
CA TYR A 209 1.33 11.13 1.77
C TYR A 209 0.34 10.06 1.31
N PRO A 210 0.81 9.06 0.55
CA PRO A 210 -0.03 7.96 0.10
C PRO A 210 -0.40 7.03 1.25
N GLN A 211 -1.60 6.46 1.16
CA GLN A 211 -2.20 5.48 2.06
C GLN A 211 -2.77 4.33 1.22
N ASP A 212 -2.79 3.12 1.77
CA ASP A 212 -3.37 1.91 1.14
C ASP A 212 -2.99 1.73 -0.33
N ILE A 213 -1.69 1.68 -0.60
CA ILE A 213 -1.19 1.55 -1.96
C ILE A 213 -1.37 0.10 -2.39
N ASN A 214 -2.26 -0.12 -3.36
CA ASN A 214 -2.54 -1.42 -3.92
C ASN A 214 -2.16 -1.44 -5.39
N ILE A 215 -1.32 -2.39 -5.79
CA ILE A 215 -0.87 -2.53 -7.17
C ILE A 215 -1.45 -3.81 -7.76
N ASP A 216 -1.93 -3.71 -9.00
CA ASP A 216 -2.38 -4.88 -9.75
C ASP A 216 -1.27 -5.33 -10.68
N PHE A 217 -0.96 -6.62 -10.60
CA PHE A 217 0.04 -7.26 -11.43
C PHE A 217 -0.50 -8.57 -11.98
N ARG A 218 0.22 -9.11 -12.96
CA ARG A 218 -0.09 -10.40 -13.55
C ARG A 218 1.20 -11.15 -13.73
N ILE A 219 1.34 -12.23 -12.98
CA ILE A 219 2.48 -13.14 -13.03
C ILE A 219 2.55 -13.71 -14.46
N LYS A 220 3.76 -13.86 -14.99
CA LYS A 220 3.97 -14.43 -16.32
C LYS A 220 3.35 -15.84 -16.35
N ASN A 221 2.57 -16.13 -17.39
CA ASN A 221 1.81 -17.38 -17.57
C ASN A 221 0.59 -17.60 -16.66
N ASP A 222 0.19 -16.61 -15.87
CA ASP A 222 -1.09 -16.63 -15.14
C ASP A 222 -2.15 -15.81 -15.91
N SER A 223 -3.39 -16.29 -16.00
CA SER A 223 -4.52 -15.54 -16.54
C SER A 223 -5.10 -14.57 -15.52
N LYS A 224 -4.89 -14.81 -14.22
CA LYS A 224 -5.45 -14.02 -13.13
C LYS A 224 -4.66 -12.74 -12.90
N ILE A 225 -5.40 -11.68 -12.58
CA ILE A 225 -4.84 -10.45 -12.02
C ILE A 225 -4.72 -10.70 -10.52
N HIS A 226 -3.55 -10.42 -9.99
CA HIS A 226 -3.27 -10.45 -8.57
C HIS A 226 -3.11 -9.01 -8.08
N SER A 227 -3.50 -8.77 -6.84
CA SER A 227 -3.32 -7.48 -6.18
C SER A 227 -2.39 -7.66 -4.99
N ALA A 228 -1.50 -6.70 -4.78
CA ALA A 228 -0.61 -6.67 -3.62
C ALA A 228 -0.63 -5.28 -2.99
N SER A 229 -0.50 -5.25 -1.67
CA SER A 229 -0.28 -4.01 -0.92
C SER A 229 1.20 -3.67 -0.96
N LEU A 230 1.52 -2.41 -1.26
CA LEU A 230 2.88 -1.86 -1.32
C LEU A 230 3.12 -0.91 -0.15
N TYR A 231 4.18 -1.18 0.58
CA TYR A 231 4.61 -0.43 1.75
C TYR A 231 6.03 0.09 1.56
N PHE A 232 6.26 1.33 1.99
CA PHE A 232 7.58 1.94 2.03
C PHE A 232 7.64 3.04 3.08
N GLN A 233 8.86 3.37 3.50
CA GLN A 233 9.14 4.43 4.46
C GLN A 233 8.74 5.80 3.87
N ILE A 234 8.03 6.62 4.65
CA ILE A 234 7.67 7.99 4.29
C ILE A 234 8.51 8.93 5.16
N PRO A 235 9.47 9.67 4.59
CA PRO A 235 10.31 10.59 5.36
C PRO A 235 9.47 11.65 6.08
N ASN A 236 9.83 11.94 7.33
CA ASN A 236 9.18 12.95 8.18
C ASN A 236 7.68 12.74 8.40
N TYR A 237 7.22 11.48 8.36
CA TYR A 237 5.85 11.15 8.74
C TYR A 237 5.62 11.55 10.21
N GLN A 238 4.67 12.46 10.47
CA GLN A 238 4.20 12.80 11.82
C GLN A 238 2.78 12.26 11.99
N GLU A 239 2.51 11.67 13.15
CA GLU A 239 1.21 11.06 13.49
C GLU A 239 0.07 12.06 13.63
#